data_AF-A0A5J4SHL3-F1
#
_entry.id   AF-A0A5J4SHL3-F1
#
_cell.length_a   1.000
_cell.length_b   1.000
_cell.length_c   1.000
_cell.angle_alpha   90.00
_cell.angle_beta   90.00
_cell.angle_gamma   90.00
#
_symmetry.space_group_name_H-M   'P 1'
#
loop_
_entity.id
_entity.type
_entity.pdbx_description
1 polymer ?
#
loop_
_entity_poly.entity_id
_entity_poly.type
_entity_poly.pdbx_seq_one_letter_code
_entity_poly.pdbx_strand_id
1 'polypeptide(L)'
;MNIIKSTLAVVCFLLPTISFAQTSEQFVSSKNTGNAFVFTQASVTVPMLVDSLDYAGVLHASHNLKEDIGRVTGKQPGYFLNTIPPHNTQLVVIGTVGKSSFIDRLIKENKLDGKELAGKHEKHIITTIENPLEGIDKALVIAGSDKRGTIYGIYELSNQIGVSPWYYWADVPVKKQTNLYIIPGIYTDGEPAVKYRGIFLNDEAPALSGWSSETFGGFNSNFYEKVFELILRLKGNLILPAMWGNAFYDDDPANGLLADEMGIVTGTSHHEPLGRAHDEWKRYGSGAWDYNANANVLTDFWTGGME
;
A
#
# COMPACT_ATOMS: atom_id res chain seq x y z
N MET A 1 35.41 3.43 -56.66
CA MET A 1 34.31 2.46 -56.70
C MET A 1 34.23 1.71 -55.38
N ASN A 2 33.18 1.75 -54.59
CA ASN A 2 32.18 2.77 -54.28
C ASN A 2 31.44 2.17 -53.08
N ILE A 3 31.23 2.99 -52.05
CA ILE A 3 29.99 3.05 -51.25
C ILE A 3 29.37 1.68 -50.92
N ILE A 4 29.67 1.11 -49.76
CA ILE A 4 28.70 0.54 -48.79
C ILE A 4 29.45 0.44 -47.44
N LYS A 5 29.66 1.59 -46.82
CA LYS A 5 30.02 1.73 -45.39
C LYS A 5 29.28 2.96 -44.89
N SER A 6 27.94 2.92 -44.86
CA SER A 6 27.07 3.92 -44.20
C SER A 6 25.59 3.58 -44.38
N THR A 7 25.11 2.48 -43.79
CA THR A 7 23.66 2.31 -43.53
C THR A 7 23.41 1.29 -42.41
N LEU A 8 24.10 1.47 -41.28
CA LEU A 8 23.64 0.90 -40.01
C LEU A 8 23.83 1.94 -38.90
N ALA A 9 23.57 3.19 -39.26
CA ALA A 9 23.41 4.27 -38.32
C ALA A 9 21.89 4.45 -38.14
N VAL A 10 21.45 4.26 -36.89
CA VAL A 10 20.33 5.01 -36.31
C VAL A 10 18.93 4.64 -36.85
N VAL A 11 18.41 3.47 -36.44
CA VAL A 11 16.94 3.26 -36.31
C VAL A 11 16.58 2.57 -34.97
N CYS A 12 17.47 2.59 -33.97
CA CYS A 12 17.15 2.11 -32.60
C CYS A 12 17.10 3.23 -31.55
N PHE A 13 17.23 4.49 -31.95
CA PHE A 13 16.99 5.64 -31.09
C PHE A 13 15.93 6.50 -31.80
N LEU A 14 14.80 6.75 -31.13
CA LEU A 14 13.64 7.57 -31.55
C LEU A 14 12.31 6.82 -31.75
N LEU A 15 12.05 5.80 -30.95
CA LEU A 15 10.73 5.73 -30.33
C LEU A 15 10.96 5.90 -28.83
N PRO A 16 10.67 7.08 -28.24
CA PRO A 16 10.25 7.06 -26.86
C PRO A 16 8.98 6.21 -26.90
N THR A 17 9.11 4.92 -26.57
CA THR A 17 7.98 4.22 -25.99
C THR A 17 7.62 5.09 -24.80
N ILE A 18 6.59 5.91 -24.96
CA ILE A 18 5.89 6.49 -23.84
C ILE A 18 5.32 5.26 -23.15
N SER A 19 6.15 4.63 -22.32
CA SER A 19 5.67 3.75 -21.29
C SER A 19 4.88 4.69 -20.41
N PHE A 20 3.57 4.74 -20.66
CA PHE A 20 2.62 5.13 -19.63
C PHE A 20 2.75 4.05 -18.55
N ALA A 21 3.79 4.15 -17.72
CA ALA A 21 3.61 3.73 -16.34
C ALA A 21 2.39 4.51 -15.88
N GLN A 22 1.39 3.82 -15.32
CA GLN A 22 0.21 4.43 -14.75
C GLN A 22 0.66 5.23 -13.53
N THR A 23 1.27 6.38 -13.78
CA THR A 23 1.58 7.38 -12.78
C THR A 23 0.31 8.17 -12.62
N SER A 24 -0.23 8.15 -11.41
CA SER A 24 -1.21 9.12 -10.94
C SER A 24 -0.90 10.52 -11.45
N GLU A 25 -1.93 11.32 -11.67
CA GLU A 25 -1.73 12.72 -11.99
C GLU A 25 -0.96 13.41 -10.84
N GLN A 26 0.04 14.23 -11.19
CA GLN A 26 0.86 14.91 -10.19
C GLN A 26 0.06 16.00 -9.50
N PHE A 27 -0.13 15.87 -8.18
CA PHE A 27 -0.82 16.83 -7.33
C PHE A 27 0.07 17.46 -6.26
N VAL A 28 1.29 16.96 -6.03
CA VAL A 28 2.27 17.59 -5.13
C VAL A 28 3.25 18.47 -5.90
N SER A 29 3.45 19.69 -5.40
CA SER A 29 4.36 20.70 -5.97
C SER A 29 5.26 21.30 -4.89
N SER A 30 6.52 21.57 -5.23
CA SER A 30 7.44 22.37 -4.41
C SER A 30 7.29 23.88 -4.60
N LYS A 31 6.44 24.30 -5.56
CA LYS A 31 6.13 25.70 -5.87
C LYS A 31 4.69 26.02 -5.50
N ASN A 32 4.48 27.16 -4.86
CA ASN A 32 3.16 27.69 -4.56
C ASN A 32 2.50 28.22 -5.85
N THR A 33 1.31 27.72 -6.18
CA THR A 33 0.51 28.15 -7.35
C THR A 33 -0.63 29.11 -6.99
N GLY A 34 -0.58 29.77 -5.82
CA GLY A 34 -1.51 30.82 -5.39
C GLY A 34 -2.76 30.31 -4.69
N ASN A 35 -3.39 29.25 -5.22
CA ASN A 35 -4.58 28.61 -4.64
C ASN A 35 -4.30 27.24 -3.98
N ALA A 36 -3.03 26.84 -3.93
CA ALA A 36 -2.64 25.52 -3.45
C ALA A 36 -2.83 25.36 -1.92
N PHE A 37 -3.14 24.14 -1.49
CA PHE A 37 -3.12 23.79 -0.08
C PHE A 37 -1.66 23.73 0.40
N VAL A 38 -1.36 24.39 1.51
CA VAL A 38 -0.01 24.39 2.08
C VAL A 38 0.17 23.12 2.89
N PHE A 39 0.85 22.12 2.35
CA PHE A 39 1.06 20.83 3.02
C PHE A 39 2.21 20.89 4.02
N THR A 40 3.32 21.52 3.62
CA THR A 40 4.33 21.99 4.56
C THR A 40 4.94 23.31 4.07
N GLN A 41 5.24 24.23 4.98
CA GLN A 41 5.96 25.45 4.68
C GLN A 41 6.87 25.82 5.85
N ALA A 42 8.12 26.18 5.55
CA ALA A 42 9.13 26.49 6.56
C ALA A 42 9.24 25.41 7.66
N SER A 43 9.11 24.14 7.28
CA SER A 43 9.13 22.99 8.21
C SER A 43 8.04 23.04 9.30
N VAL A 44 6.91 23.70 9.02
CA VAL A 44 5.64 23.49 9.73
C VAL A 44 4.83 22.51 8.90
N THR A 45 4.32 21.45 9.52
CA THR A 45 3.54 20.40 8.88
C THR A 45 2.08 20.49 9.31
N VAL A 46 1.18 20.15 8.40
CA VAL A 46 -0.26 20.11 8.68
C VAL A 46 -0.60 18.88 9.51
N PRO A 47 -1.40 19.00 10.59
CA PRO A 47 -1.82 17.85 11.39
C PRO A 47 -2.71 16.88 10.60
N MET A 48 -2.61 15.61 10.94
CA MET A 48 -3.41 14.52 10.38
C MET A 48 -4.54 14.15 11.35
N LEU A 49 -5.73 13.94 10.81
CA LEU A 49 -6.92 13.51 11.52
C LEU A 49 -7.42 12.20 10.91
N VAL A 50 -7.52 11.16 11.76
CA VAL A 50 -7.98 9.83 11.38
C VAL A 50 -9.03 9.37 12.39
N ASP A 51 -10.03 8.62 11.92
CA ASP A 51 -10.99 7.95 12.81
C ASP A 51 -10.35 6.66 13.34
N SER A 52 -10.33 6.45 14.67
CA SER A 52 -9.76 5.24 15.26
C SER A 52 -10.60 3.99 15.00
N LEU A 53 -11.83 4.14 14.52
CA LEU A 53 -12.72 3.04 14.12
C LEU A 53 -12.58 2.67 12.64
N ASP A 54 -11.69 3.34 11.90
CA ASP A 54 -11.28 2.88 10.59
C ASP A 54 -10.54 1.52 10.67
N TYR A 55 -10.23 0.92 9.52
CA TYR A 55 -9.52 -0.34 9.49
C TYR A 55 -8.12 -0.22 10.10
N ALA A 56 -7.68 -1.24 10.84
CA ALA A 56 -6.33 -1.27 11.43
C ALA A 56 -5.22 -1.06 10.38
N GLY A 57 -5.33 -1.67 9.19
CA GLY A 57 -4.41 -1.40 8.07
C GLY A 57 -4.40 0.05 7.58
N VAL A 58 -5.51 0.78 7.70
CA VAL A 58 -5.57 2.22 7.39
C VAL A 58 -4.83 3.02 8.46
N LEU A 59 -5.02 2.68 9.75
CA LEU A 59 -4.29 3.31 10.86
C LEU A 59 -2.78 3.07 10.76
N HIS A 60 -2.38 1.86 10.35
CA HIS A 60 -0.99 1.52 10.08
C HIS A 60 -0.45 2.38 8.93
N ALA A 61 -1.13 2.40 7.78
CA ALA A 61 -0.68 3.19 6.62
C ALA A 61 -0.62 4.69 6.92
N SER A 62 -1.58 5.25 7.66
CA SER A 62 -1.55 6.66 8.07
C SER A 62 -0.42 6.97 9.02
N HIS A 63 -0.04 6.02 9.89
CA HIS A 63 1.19 6.15 10.68
C HIS A 63 2.44 6.13 9.78
N ASN A 64 2.50 5.26 8.76
CA ASN A 64 3.62 5.27 7.80
C ASN A 64 3.72 6.61 7.07
N LEU A 65 2.59 7.21 6.69
CA LEU A 65 2.58 8.54 6.09
C LEU A 65 3.10 9.63 7.04
N LYS A 66 2.74 9.59 8.33
CA LYS A 66 3.32 10.49 9.35
C LYS A 66 4.84 10.37 9.40
N GLU A 67 5.36 9.14 9.40
CA GLU A 67 6.79 8.87 9.37
C GLU A 67 7.44 9.36 8.05
N ASP A 68 6.77 9.16 6.91
CA ASP A 68 7.23 9.61 5.60
C ASP A 68 7.31 11.14 5.49
N ILE A 69 6.33 11.85 6.04
CA ILE A 69 6.39 13.31 6.18
C ILE A 69 7.59 13.72 7.04
N GLY A 70 7.88 12.97 8.12
CA GLY A 70 9.10 13.16 8.91
C GLY A 70 10.38 12.93 8.11
N ARG A 71 10.43 11.87 7.28
CA ARG A 71 11.56 11.59 6.39
C ARG A 71 11.79 12.70 5.37
N VAL A 72 10.73 13.28 4.82
CA VAL A 72 10.83 14.36 3.82
C VAL A 72 11.17 15.71 4.46
N THR A 73 10.47 16.09 5.53
CA THR A 73 10.50 17.46 6.06
C THR A 73 11.41 17.64 7.27
N GLY A 74 11.82 16.54 7.92
CA GLY A 74 12.54 16.55 9.19
C GLY A 74 11.64 16.76 10.41
N LYS A 75 10.33 16.93 10.26
CA LYS A 75 9.37 17.02 11.37
C LYS A 75 8.13 16.18 11.11
N GLN A 76 7.66 15.48 12.13
CA GLN A 76 6.42 14.74 12.04
C GLN A 76 5.23 15.68 12.26
N PRO A 77 4.12 15.51 11.52
CA PRO A 77 2.88 16.21 11.79
C PRO A 77 2.26 15.74 13.12
N GLY A 78 1.45 16.59 13.72
CA GLY A 78 0.54 16.16 14.78
C GLY A 78 -0.41 15.08 14.24
N TYR A 79 -0.67 14.05 15.04
CA TYR A 79 -1.50 12.91 14.63
C TYR A 79 -2.64 12.74 15.62
N PHE A 80 -3.86 12.97 15.15
CA PHE A 80 -5.05 13.04 15.98
C PHE A 80 -6.01 11.92 15.62
N LEU A 81 -6.45 11.21 16.65
CA LEU A 81 -7.49 10.19 16.55
C LEU A 81 -8.78 10.75 17.13
N ASN A 82 -9.86 10.70 16.34
CA ASN A 82 -11.25 11.08 16.71
C ASN A 82 -11.48 12.54 17.13
N THR A 83 -10.42 13.33 17.33
CA THR A 83 -10.51 14.67 17.90
C THR A 83 -9.93 15.69 16.95
N ILE A 84 -10.72 16.69 16.57
CA ILE A 84 -10.26 17.78 15.73
C ILE A 84 -9.22 18.60 16.50
N PRO A 85 -8.03 18.86 15.94
CA PRO A 85 -6.99 19.61 16.62
C PRO A 85 -7.44 21.06 16.90
N PRO A 86 -7.23 21.58 18.13
CA PRO A 86 -7.64 22.94 18.47
C PRO A 86 -6.73 23.98 17.80
N HIS A 87 -7.30 25.11 17.38
CA HIS A 87 -6.58 26.27 16.80
C HIS A 87 -5.86 26.01 15.47
N ASN A 88 -6.09 24.86 14.82
CA ASN A 88 -5.59 24.58 13.49
C ASN A 88 -6.63 24.94 12.44
N THR A 89 -6.25 25.75 11.45
CA THR A 89 -7.12 26.10 10.33
C THR A 89 -6.99 25.14 9.15
N GLN A 90 -5.96 24.28 9.14
CA GLN A 90 -5.71 23.28 8.11
C GLN A 90 -5.40 21.91 8.70
N LEU A 91 -5.87 20.85 8.02
CA LEU A 91 -5.60 19.46 8.39
C LEU A 91 -5.59 18.50 7.19
N VAL A 92 -5.07 17.30 7.39
CA VAL A 92 -5.23 16.16 6.48
C VAL A 92 -6.27 15.23 7.08
N VAL A 93 -7.42 15.01 6.42
CA VAL A 93 -8.41 13.98 6.81
C VAL A 93 -8.14 12.72 6.03
N ILE A 94 -8.06 11.58 6.71
CA ILE A 94 -7.93 10.27 6.09
C ILE A 94 -9.06 9.38 6.57
N GLY A 95 -9.67 8.64 5.66
CA GLY A 95 -10.52 7.54 6.07
C GLY A 95 -11.25 6.80 4.95
N THR A 96 -11.98 5.78 5.36
CA THR A 96 -12.74 4.89 4.49
C THR A 96 -14.23 5.17 4.62
N VAL A 97 -14.93 5.18 3.48
CA VAL A 97 -16.39 5.31 3.45
C VAL A 97 -17.06 4.20 4.27
N GLY A 98 -18.02 4.58 5.11
CA GLY A 98 -18.76 3.67 6.00
C GLY A 98 -17.99 3.19 7.23
N LYS A 99 -16.79 3.74 7.47
CA LYS A 99 -15.98 3.47 8.67
C LYS A 99 -15.52 4.74 9.37
N SER A 100 -15.05 5.71 8.61
CA SER A 100 -14.62 7.00 9.14
C SER A 100 -15.79 7.97 9.25
N SER A 101 -16.13 8.33 10.49
CA SER A 101 -17.18 9.31 10.79
C SER A 101 -16.90 10.69 10.15
N PHE A 102 -15.62 11.04 9.96
CA PHE A 102 -15.22 12.27 9.27
C PHE A 102 -15.54 12.23 7.78
N ILE A 103 -15.19 11.14 7.09
CA ILE A 103 -15.48 10.97 5.66
C ILE A 103 -16.99 10.88 5.42
N ASP A 104 -17.70 10.11 6.25
CA ASP A 104 -19.15 9.95 6.14
C ASP A 104 -19.88 11.28 6.39
N ARG A 105 -19.37 12.12 7.31
CA ARG A 105 -19.88 13.48 7.53
C ARG A 105 -19.68 14.36 6.29
N LEU A 106 -18.49 14.35 5.68
CA LEU A 106 -18.22 15.12 4.46
C LEU A 106 -19.16 14.72 3.32
N ILE A 107 -19.47 13.43 3.19
CA ILE A 107 -20.42 12.92 2.21
C ILE A 107 -21.85 13.38 2.55
N LYS A 108 -22.28 13.23 3.79
CA LYS A 108 -23.62 13.64 4.26
C LYS A 108 -23.88 15.15 4.08
N GLU A 109 -22.85 15.96 4.25
CA GLU A 109 -22.89 17.42 4.05
C GLU A 109 -22.70 17.83 2.57
N ASN A 110 -22.64 16.88 1.62
CA ASN A 110 -22.40 17.10 0.19
C ASN A 110 -21.09 17.83 -0.14
N LYS A 111 -20.08 17.72 0.74
CA LYS A 111 -18.73 18.26 0.52
C LYS A 111 -17.82 17.29 -0.25
N LEU A 112 -18.15 16.00 -0.21
CA LEU A 112 -17.50 14.94 -0.97
C LEU A 112 -18.59 14.12 -1.68
N ASP A 113 -18.44 13.85 -2.97
CA ASP A 113 -19.41 13.00 -3.69
C ASP A 113 -19.19 11.52 -3.34
N GLY A 114 -20.02 11.01 -2.44
CA GLY A 114 -19.96 9.61 -2.01
C GLY A 114 -20.22 8.59 -3.14
N LYS A 115 -20.88 8.98 -4.24
CA LYS A 115 -21.15 8.06 -5.37
C LYS A 115 -19.87 7.66 -6.10
N GLU A 116 -18.83 8.48 -6.00
CA GLU A 116 -17.53 8.18 -6.59
C GLU A 116 -16.77 7.08 -5.84
N LEU A 117 -17.18 6.72 -4.61
CA LEU A 117 -16.50 5.75 -3.75
C LEU A 117 -17.40 4.58 -3.33
N ALA A 118 -18.68 4.83 -3.05
CA ALA A 118 -19.58 3.79 -2.56
C ALA A 118 -19.72 2.64 -3.57
N GLY A 119 -19.44 1.41 -3.12
CA GLY A 119 -19.51 0.20 -3.94
C GLY A 119 -18.36 0.03 -4.95
N LYS A 120 -17.35 0.91 -4.91
CA LYS A 120 -16.16 0.83 -5.77
C LYS A 120 -15.10 -0.09 -5.16
N HIS A 121 -14.30 -0.71 -6.03
CA HIS A 121 -13.24 -1.62 -5.61
C HIS A 121 -11.89 -0.90 -5.57
N GLU A 122 -11.27 -0.84 -4.38
CA GLU A 122 -9.91 -0.36 -4.17
C GLU A 122 -9.63 1.05 -4.74
N LYS A 123 -10.67 1.88 -4.85
CA LYS A 123 -10.59 3.25 -5.36
C LYS A 123 -10.36 4.23 -4.21
N HIS A 124 -9.64 5.30 -4.48
CA HIS A 124 -9.54 6.45 -3.59
C HIS A 124 -9.82 7.75 -4.31
N ILE A 125 -10.11 8.80 -3.55
CA ILE A 125 -10.10 10.19 -3.96
C ILE A 125 -9.16 10.96 -3.04
N ILE A 126 -8.28 11.75 -3.63
CA ILE A 126 -7.48 12.77 -2.95
C ILE A 126 -7.96 14.13 -3.45
N THR A 127 -8.41 15.01 -2.55
CA THR A 127 -8.95 16.32 -2.92
C THR A 127 -8.78 17.33 -1.79
N THR A 128 -8.81 18.62 -2.11
CA THR A 128 -8.85 19.68 -1.10
C THR A 128 -10.27 20.20 -0.91
N ILE A 129 -10.74 20.29 0.33
CA ILE A 129 -12.08 20.78 0.68
C ILE A 129 -11.95 22.04 1.55
N GLU A 130 -12.70 23.09 1.19
CA GLU A 130 -12.86 24.30 2.02
C GLU A 130 -13.96 24.08 3.08
N ASN A 131 -13.77 24.65 4.27
CA ASN A 131 -14.66 24.51 5.43
C ASN A 131 -15.09 23.04 5.70
N PRO A 132 -14.15 22.06 5.73
CA PRO A 132 -14.49 20.64 5.80
C PRO A 132 -15.21 20.29 7.12
N LEU A 133 -14.76 20.87 8.23
CA LEU A 133 -15.28 20.66 9.58
C LEU A 133 -15.39 22.02 10.28
N GLU A 134 -16.16 22.08 11.36
CA GLU A 134 -16.28 23.31 12.16
C GLU A 134 -14.91 23.76 12.69
N GLY A 135 -14.60 25.04 12.49
CA GLY A 135 -13.32 25.63 12.91
C GLY A 135 -12.12 25.32 12.01
N ILE A 136 -12.31 24.59 10.91
CA ILE A 136 -11.26 24.24 9.95
C ILE A 136 -11.54 24.95 8.63
N ASP A 137 -10.59 25.74 8.14
CA ASP A 137 -10.73 26.51 6.90
C ASP A 137 -10.55 25.62 5.67
N LYS A 138 -9.59 24.70 5.70
CA LYS A 138 -9.26 23.85 4.54
C LYS A 138 -8.70 22.49 4.95
N ALA A 139 -9.04 21.42 4.24
CA ALA A 139 -8.40 20.11 4.42
C ALA A 139 -7.94 19.50 3.11
N LEU A 140 -6.83 18.76 3.18
CA LEU A 140 -6.55 17.68 2.23
C LEU A 140 -7.30 16.44 2.70
N VAL A 141 -8.13 15.85 1.86
CA VAL A 141 -8.93 14.67 2.16
C VAL A 141 -8.44 13.51 1.32
N ILE A 142 -8.14 12.38 1.98
CA ILE A 142 -7.89 11.08 1.36
C ILE A 142 -9.03 10.15 1.77
N ALA A 143 -9.91 9.83 0.82
CA ALA A 143 -11.09 9.01 1.05
C ALA A 143 -11.04 7.75 0.18
N GLY A 144 -11.10 6.56 0.77
CA GLY A 144 -11.15 5.30 0.04
C GLY A 144 -12.54 4.66 0.02
N SER A 145 -12.81 3.87 -1.03
CA SER A 145 -14.02 3.06 -1.15
C SER A 145 -14.03 1.86 -0.21
N ASP A 146 -12.85 1.33 0.12
CA ASP A 146 -12.61 0.22 1.03
C ASP A 146 -11.23 0.36 1.69
N LYS A 147 -10.89 -0.60 2.57
CA LYS A 147 -9.62 -0.64 3.32
C LYS A 147 -8.40 -0.38 2.42
N ARG A 148 -8.31 -1.08 1.29
CA ARG A 148 -7.14 -0.98 0.40
C ARG A 148 -7.18 0.28 -0.44
N GLY A 149 -8.36 0.72 -0.88
CA GLY A 149 -8.51 2.03 -1.53
C GLY A 149 -7.92 3.15 -0.69
N THR A 150 -8.28 3.23 0.59
CA THR A 150 -7.75 4.25 1.51
C THR A 150 -6.22 4.13 1.65
N ILE A 151 -5.70 2.91 1.87
CA ILE A 151 -4.25 2.64 1.96
C ILE A 151 -3.51 3.10 0.69
N TYR A 152 -4.07 2.84 -0.49
CA TYR A 152 -3.49 3.26 -1.76
C TYR A 152 -3.45 4.78 -1.92
N GLY A 153 -4.47 5.50 -1.48
CA GLY A 153 -4.45 6.97 -1.48
C GLY A 153 -3.40 7.53 -0.51
N ILE A 154 -3.21 6.90 0.64
CA ILE A 154 -2.17 7.27 1.62
C ILE A 154 -0.77 7.08 1.01
N TYR A 155 -0.49 5.91 0.44
CA TYR A 155 0.81 5.66 -0.17
C TYR A 155 1.02 6.43 -1.47
N GLU A 156 -0.04 6.86 -2.15
CA GLU A 156 0.05 7.78 -3.26
C GLU A 156 0.60 9.15 -2.82
N LEU A 157 0.01 9.72 -1.76
CA LEU A 157 0.55 10.96 -1.18
C LEU A 157 2.01 10.77 -0.74
N SER A 158 2.33 9.65 -0.07
CA SER A 158 3.71 9.32 0.35
C SER A 158 4.69 9.30 -0.83
N ASN A 159 4.30 8.67 -1.94
CA ASN A 159 5.10 8.64 -3.16
C ASN A 159 5.30 10.05 -3.75
N GLN A 160 4.23 10.84 -3.86
CA GLN A 160 4.31 12.19 -4.45
C GLN A 160 5.07 13.20 -3.60
N ILE A 161 5.13 13.03 -2.27
CA ILE A 161 6.02 13.84 -1.41
C ILE A 161 7.50 13.40 -1.49
N GLY A 162 7.79 12.30 -2.19
CA GLY A 162 9.14 11.87 -2.53
C GLY A 162 9.64 10.62 -1.81
N VAL A 163 8.76 9.83 -1.19
CA VAL A 163 9.11 8.52 -0.61
C VAL A 163 8.80 7.41 -1.59
N SER A 164 9.83 6.92 -2.28
CA SER A 164 9.72 5.79 -3.20
C SER A 164 9.18 4.53 -2.49
N PRO A 165 8.35 3.70 -3.15
CA PRO A 165 8.04 2.35 -2.65
C PRO A 165 9.27 1.53 -2.26
N TRP A 166 10.40 1.83 -2.90
CA TRP A 166 11.69 1.15 -2.73
C TRP A 166 12.61 1.81 -1.70
N TYR A 167 12.13 2.75 -0.87
CA TYR A 167 12.97 3.46 0.08
C TYR A 167 13.70 2.53 1.08
N TYR A 168 13.05 1.42 1.47
CA TYR A 168 13.63 0.41 2.34
C TYR A 168 14.31 -0.72 1.55
N TRP A 169 13.64 -1.23 0.51
CA TRP A 169 14.07 -2.42 -0.22
C TRP A 169 15.23 -2.20 -1.21
N ALA A 170 15.50 -0.96 -1.60
CA ALA A 170 16.61 -0.61 -2.48
C ALA A 170 17.28 0.71 -2.08
N ASP A 171 17.18 1.09 -0.80
CA ASP A 171 17.81 2.29 -0.22
C ASP A 171 17.58 3.58 -1.01
N VAL A 172 16.43 3.70 -1.69
CA VAL A 172 16.15 4.88 -2.52
C VAL A 172 16.04 6.11 -1.61
N PRO A 173 16.90 7.13 -1.78
CA PRO A 173 16.99 8.22 -0.82
C PRO A 173 15.76 9.13 -0.89
N VAL A 174 15.23 9.48 0.28
CA VAL A 174 14.17 10.48 0.43
C VAL A 174 14.77 11.88 0.34
N LYS A 175 14.40 12.62 -0.70
CA LYS A 175 14.86 14.01 -0.89
C LYS A 175 14.20 14.92 0.15
N LYS A 176 15.02 15.69 0.88
CA LYS A 176 14.51 16.65 1.86
C LYS A 176 13.80 17.80 1.18
N GLN A 177 12.62 18.16 1.70
CA GLN A 177 11.82 19.27 1.20
C GLN A 177 11.21 20.06 2.36
N THR A 178 11.32 21.39 2.31
CA THR A 178 10.81 22.30 3.34
C THR A 178 9.47 22.91 2.98
N ASN A 179 9.13 22.92 1.69
CA ASN A 179 7.89 23.50 1.17
C ASN A 179 7.24 22.53 0.19
N LEU A 180 6.01 22.15 0.49
CA LEU A 180 5.17 21.29 -0.32
C LEU A 180 3.76 21.83 -0.34
N TYR A 181 3.16 21.79 -1.52
CA TYR A 181 1.85 22.32 -1.81
C TYR A 181 1.04 21.26 -2.55
N ILE A 182 -0.26 21.16 -2.25
CA ILE A 182 -1.19 20.32 -3.02
C ILE A 182 -1.92 21.19 -4.03
N ILE A 183 -1.79 20.83 -5.30
CA ILE A 183 -2.48 21.45 -6.42
C ILE A 183 -3.97 21.14 -6.29
N PRO A 184 -4.88 22.12 -6.33
CA PRO A 184 -6.32 21.86 -6.22
C PRO A 184 -6.81 20.97 -7.36
N GLY A 185 -7.65 19.98 -7.03
CA GLY A 185 -8.17 19.00 -7.98
C GLY A 185 -8.76 17.80 -7.27
N ILE A 186 -9.30 16.87 -8.05
CA ILE A 186 -9.75 15.55 -7.60
C ILE A 186 -8.85 14.54 -8.25
N TYR A 187 -8.06 13.83 -7.45
CA TYR A 187 -7.07 12.87 -7.93
C TYR A 187 -7.48 11.45 -7.52
N THR A 188 -7.35 10.52 -8.45
CA THR A 188 -7.70 9.12 -8.27
C THR A 188 -6.96 8.27 -9.29
N ASP A 189 -6.58 7.05 -8.90
CA ASP A 189 -6.09 6.04 -9.84
C ASP A 189 -7.24 5.25 -10.51
N GLY A 190 -8.50 5.53 -10.13
CA GLY A 190 -9.66 4.74 -10.52
C GLY A 190 -9.76 3.42 -9.74
N GLU A 191 -10.48 2.45 -10.31
CA GLU A 191 -10.50 1.06 -9.82
C GLU A 191 -9.38 0.28 -10.54
N PRO A 192 -8.66 -0.63 -9.85
CA PRO A 192 -7.64 -1.42 -10.51
C PRO A 192 -8.27 -2.35 -11.54
N ALA A 193 -7.70 -2.36 -12.75
CA ALA A 193 -8.21 -3.20 -13.85
C ALA A 193 -8.08 -4.71 -13.55
N VAL A 194 -7.07 -5.10 -12.75
CA VAL A 194 -6.83 -6.48 -12.32
C VAL A 194 -7.15 -6.58 -10.83
N LYS A 195 -8.05 -7.49 -10.47
CA LYS A 195 -8.54 -7.65 -9.09
C LYS A 195 -7.47 -8.07 -8.09
N TYR A 196 -6.63 -9.06 -8.44
CA TYR A 196 -5.55 -9.54 -7.57
C TYR A 196 -4.20 -9.34 -8.26
N ARG A 197 -3.30 -8.63 -7.59
CA ARG A 197 -2.02 -8.15 -8.14
C ARG A 197 -0.94 -8.43 -7.11
N GLY A 198 -0.03 -9.34 -7.42
CA GLY A 198 0.85 -9.88 -6.40
C GLY A 198 2.15 -10.44 -6.92
N ILE A 199 2.91 -10.98 -5.97
CA ILE A 199 4.20 -11.62 -6.18
C ILE A 199 4.20 -13.01 -5.54
N PHE A 200 5.06 -13.88 -6.05
CA PHE A 200 5.41 -15.14 -5.41
C PHE A 200 6.88 -15.07 -5.00
N LEU A 201 7.15 -15.26 -3.70
CA LEU A 201 8.51 -15.46 -3.21
C LEU A 201 8.88 -16.92 -3.44
N ASN A 202 9.72 -17.19 -4.44
CA ASN A 202 10.16 -18.53 -4.81
C ASN A 202 11.65 -18.53 -5.20
N ASP A 203 12.25 -19.71 -5.25
CA ASP A 203 13.70 -19.89 -5.44
C ASP A 203 14.48 -19.07 -4.40
N GLU A 204 13.92 -18.98 -3.19
CA GLU A 204 14.35 -18.08 -2.13
C GLU A 204 15.70 -18.46 -1.53
N ALA A 205 16.12 -19.72 -1.68
CA ALA A 205 17.36 -20.23 -1.14
C ALA A 205 18.49 -20.26 -2.19
N PRO A 206 19.71 -19.79 -1.85
CA PRO A 206 20.15 -19.38 -0.51
C PRO A 206 19.99 -17.88 -0.20
N ALA A 207 19.67 -17.04 -1.19
CA ALA A 207 19.83 -15.60 -1.07
C ALA A 207 18.81 -14.95 -0.11
N LEU A 208 17.52 -15.06 -0.44
CA LEU A 208 16.45 -14.45 0.35
C LEU A 208 16.31 -15.15 1.71
N SER A 209 16.41 -16.49 1.75
CA SER A 209 16.36 -17.24 3.01
C SER A 209 17.51 -16.87 3.94
N GLY A 210 18.75 -16.81 3.43
CA GLY A 210 19.91 -16.39 4.22
C GLY A 210 19.79 -14.97 4.76
N TRP A 211 19.36 -14.03 3.92
CA TRP A 211 19.13 -12.64 4.36
C TRP A 211 18.01 -12.51 5.39
N SER A 212 16.89 -13.21 5.19
CA SER A 212 15.77 -13.19 6.12
C SER A 212 16.13 -13.79 7.47
N SER A 213 16.91 -14.87 7.48
CA SER A 213 17.43 -15.48 8.71
C SER A 213 18.33 -14.51 9.48
N GLU A 214 19.27 -13.84 8.82
CA GLU A 214 20.18 -12.88 9.48
C GLU A 214 19.44 -11.63 9.97
N THR A 215 18.48 -11.11 9.19
CA THR A 215 17.85 -9.81 9.46
C THR A 215 16.66 -9.92 10.40
N PHE A 216 15.87 -10.99 10.28
CA PHE A 216 14.59 -11.13 10.99
C PHE A 216 14.49 -12.42 11.80
N GLY A 217 15.43 -13.36 11.66
CA GLY A 217 15.32 -14.70 12.24
C GLY A 217 14.52 -15.70 11.40
N GLY A 218 14.20 -15.37 10.15
CA GLY A 218 13.45 -16.24 9.22
C GLY A 218 12.26 -15.52 8.58
N PHE A 219 11.36 -16.26 7.94
CA PHE A 219 10.15 -15.73 7.29
C PHE A 219 8.99 -15.58 8.29
N ASN A 220 9.18 -14.74 9.30
CA ASN A 220 8.17 -14.41 10.31
C ASN A 220 7.44 -13.08 10.01
N SER A 221 6.54 -12.66 10.90
CA SER A 221 5.68 -11.50 10.65
C SER A 221 6.46 -10.21 10.48
N ASN A 222 7.64 -10.06 11.08
CA ASN A 222 8.49 -8.87 10.92
C ASN A 222 9.09 -8.77 9.51
N PHE A 223 9.47 -9.91 8.92
CA PHE A 223 9.89 -9.96 7.51
C PHE A 223 8.70 -9.64 6.60
N TYR A 224 7.56 -10.30 6.84
CA TYR A 224 6.39 -10.16 5.99
C TYR A 224 5.76 -8.77 6.08
N GLU A 225 5.83 -8.07 7.21
CA GLU A 225 5.43 -6.67 7.34
C GLU A 225 6.13 -5.79 6.28
N LYS A 226 7.44 -5.99 6.08
CA LYS A 226 8.22 -5.25 5.07
C LYS A 226 7.81 -5.60 3.64
N VAL A 227 7.48 -6.86 3.38
CA VAL A 227 6.99 -7.30 2.07
C VAL A 227 5.60 -6.73 1.80
N PHE A 228 4.70 -6.77 2.78
CA PHE A 228 3.33 -6.27 2.70
C PHE A 228 3.32 -4.76 2.47
N GLU A 229 4.13 -4.00 3.20
CA GLU A 229 4.29 -2.56 2.98
C GLU A 229 4.73 -2.26 1.54
N LEU A 230 5.71 -3.00 1.00
CA LEU A 230 6.16 -2.81 -0.39
C LEU A 230 5.04 -3.10 -1.38
N ILE A 231 4.34 -4.23 -1.22
CA ILE A 231 3.22 -4.61 -2.10
C ILE A 231 2.17 -3.50 -2.09
N LEU A 232 1.77 -2.98 -0.93
CA LEU A 232 0.76 -1.93 -0.80
C LEU A 232 1.23 -0.60 -1.40
N ARG A 233 2.50 -0.22 -1.20
CA ARG A 233 3.09 0.98 -1.81
C ARG A 233 3.13 0.90 -3.33
N LEU A 234 3.29 -0.31 -3.88
CA LEU A 234 3.21 -0.60 -5.31
C LEU A 234 1.76 -0.83 -5.81
N LYS A 235 0.75 -0.59 -4.96
CA LYS A 235 -0.68 -0.80 -5.25
C LYS A 235 -1.05 -2.25 -5.59
N GLY A 236 -0.25 -3.22 -5.13
CA GLY A 236 -0.57 -4.65 -5.11
C GLY A 236 -1.40 -5.05 -3.89
N ASN A 237 -1.93 -6.27 -3.89
CA ASN A 237 -2.77 -6.81 -2.81
C ASN A 237 -2.67 -8.33 -2.61
N LEU A 238 -1.78 -9.04 -3.32
CA LEU A 238 -1.69 -10.50 -3.25
C LEU A 238 -0.25 -10.94 -2.97
N ILE A 239 -0.08 -12.00 -2.18
CA ILE A 239 1.19 -12.71 -2.03
C ILE A 239 0.98 -14.22 -2.07
N LEU A 240 1.91 -14.91 -2.74
CA LEU A 240 2.22 -16.31 -2.47
C LEU A 240 3.53 -16.33 -1.65
N PRO A 241 3.51 -16.82 -0.40
CA PRO A 241 4.66 -16.73 0.50
C PRO A 241 5.77 -17.70 0.12
N ALA A 242 6.96 -17.51 0.71
CA ALA A 242 8.08 -18.43 0.60
C ALA A 242 7.70 -19.79 1.20
N MET A 243 8.03 -20.88 0.49
CA MET A 243 7.52 -22.22 0.79
C MET A 243 8.55 -23.34 0.65
N TRP A 244 9.80 -23.05 0.25
CA TRP A 244 10.89 -24.03 0.26
C TRP A 244 11.39 -24.22 1.69
N GLY A 245 10.88 -25.26 2.36
CA GLY A 245 11.22 -25.58 3.75
C GLY A 245 10.58 -24.65 4.79
N ASN A 246 9.58 -23.87 4.38
CA ASN A 246 8.85 -22.92 5.22
C ASN A 246 7.35 -23.12 5.01
N ALA A 247 6.55 -22.73 6.00
CA ALA A 247 5.11 -22.84 6.00
C ALA A 247 4.51 -21.58 6.64
N PHE A 248 4.08 -20.63 5.81
CA PHE A 248 3.66 -19.28 6.21
C PHE A 248 2.75 -19.20 7.45
N TYR A 249 1.70 -20.02 7.51
CA TYR A 249 0.75 -20.01 8.63
C TYR A 249 1.27 -20.75 9.88
N ASP A 250 2.17 -21.71 9.70
CA ASP A 250 2.67 -22.60 10.76
C ASP A 250 3.95 -22.05 11.42
N ASP A 251 4.83 -21.40 10.65
CA ASP A 251 6.10 -20.85 11.13
C ASP A 251 5.91 -19.66 12.08
N ASP A 252 4.88 -18.85 11.85
CA ASP A 252 4.47 -17.75 12.73
C ASP A 252 2.95 -17.51 12.60
N PRO A 253 2.15 -17.79 13.64
CA PRO A 253 0.71 -17.56 13.63
C PRO A 253 0.31 -16.10 13.35
N ALA A 254 1.21 -15.13 13.58
CA ALA A 254 0.96 -13.72 13.29
C ALA A 254 1.03 -13.40 11.79
N ASN A 255 1.65 -14.23 10.96
CA ASN A 255 1.80 -13.99 9.52
C ASN A 255 0.45 -13.77 8.82
N GLY A 256 -0.49 -14.70 9.01
CA GLY A 256 -1.83 -14.62 8.42
C GLY A 256 -2.66 -13.46 8.97
N LEU A 257 -2.59 -13.24 10.30
CA LEU A 257 -3.30 -12.15 10.97
C LEU A 257 -2.82 -10.78 10.48
N LEU A 258 -1.51 -10.60 10.37
CA LEU A 258 -0.91 -9.37 9.88
C LEU A 258 -1.22 -9.12 8.40
N ALA A 259 -1.23 -10.18 7.58
CA ALA A 259 -1.61 -10.06 6.18
C ALA A 259 -3.03 -9.53 6.03
N ASP A 260 -4.01 -10.11 6.74
CA ASP A 260 -5.38 -9.57 6.72
C ASP A 260 -5.43 -8.15 7.29
N GLU A 261 -4.78 -7.88 8.41
CA GLU A 261 -4.77 -6.56 9.05
C GLU A 261 -4.32 -5.47 8.08
N MET A 262 -3.14 -5.65 7.45
CA MET A 262 -2.57 -4.73 6.46
C MET A 262 -3.34 -4.73 5.13
N GLY A 263 -4.15 -5.75 4.88
CA GLY A 263 -5.01 -5.85 3.70
C GLY A 263 -4.44 -6.67 2.55
N ILE A 264 -3.41 -7.49 2.79
CA ILE A 264 -2.86 -8.44 1.83
C ILE A 264 -3.73 -9.71 1.78
N VAL A 265 -4.11 -10.08 0.57
CA VAL A 265 -4.68 -11.40 0.27
C VAL A 265 -3.53 -12.38 0.17
N THR A 266 -3.63 -13.50 0.86
CA THR A 266 -2.67 -14.60 0.79
C THR A 266 -3.23 -15.70 -0.10
N GLY A 267 -2.33 -16.32 -0.86
CA GLY A 267 -2.59 -17.59 -1.54
C GLY A 267 -1.44 -18.55 -1.31
N THR A 268 -1.56 -19.73 -1.87
CA THR A 268 -0.51 -20.75 -1.94
C THR A 268 -0.11 -20.99 -3.40
N SER A 269 1.05 -21.60 -3.64
CA SER A 269 1.42 -21.97 -5.00
C SER A 269 0.41 -22.99 -5.58
N HIS A 270 0.40 -23.13 -6.91
CA HIS A 270 -0.60 -23.94 -7.60
C HIS A 270 -0.56 -25.45 -7.26
N HIS A 271 0.45 -25.93 -6.54
CA HIS A 271 0.58 -27.31 -6.09
C HIS A 271 0.48 -27.47 -4.56
N GLU A 272 0.03 -26.43 -3.87
CA GLU A 272 -0.20 -26.35 -2.42
C GLU A 272 -1.69 -26.13 -2.15
N PRO A 273 -2.53 -27.16 -2.27
CA PRO A 273 -3.98 -26.99 -2.24
C PRO A 273 -4.50 -26.61 -0.86
N LEU A 274 -5.60 -25.85 -0.85
CA LEU A 274 -6.51 -25.68 0.29
C LEU A 274 -5.83 -25.12 1.56
N GLY A 275 -5.04 -24.06 1.38
CA GLY A 275 -4.44 -23.30 2.48
C GLY A 275 -3.25 -23.97 3.16
N ARG A 276 -2.83 -25.15 2.71
CA ARG A 276 -1.68 -25.89 3.27
C ARG A 276 -0.41 -25.62 2.48
N ALA A 277 0.64 -25.17 3.16
CA ALA A 277 1.97 -25.08 2.58
C ALA A 277 2.57 -26.49 2.36
N HIS A 278 3.45 -26.63 1.38
CA HIS A 278 4.05 -27.91 1.01
C HIS A 278 4.77 -28.58 2.19
N ASP A 279 5.53 -27.79 2.96
CA ASP A 279 6.34 -28.31 4.07
C ASP A 279 5.48 -28.85 5.22
N GLU A 280 4.21 -28.43 5.34
CA GLU A 280 3.31 -28.98 6.35
C GLU A 280 2.99 -30.45 6.13
N TRP A 281 2.95 -30.94 4.87
CA TRP A 281 2.76 -32.37 4.62
C TRP A 281 3.94 -33.19 5.16
N LYS A 282 5.15 -32.64 5.11
CA LYS A 282 6.32 -33.28 5.71
C LYS A 282 6.27 -33.25 7.25
N ARG A 283 5.73 -32.18 7.83
CA ARG A 283 5.62 -32.01 9.30
C ARG A 283 4.53 -32.89 9.91
N TYR A 284 3.36 -32.95 9.26
CA TYR A 284 2.13 -33.49 9.85
C TYR A 284 1.45 -34.57 8.99
N GLY A 285 1.80 -34.65 7.71
CA GLY A 285 1.22 -35.63 6.80
C GLY A 285 1.67 -37.07 7.09
N SER A 286 0.90 -38.02 6.60
CA SER A 286 1.20 -39.45 6.73
C SER A 286 0.72 -40.22 5.51
N GLY A 287 1.49 -41.22 5.08
CA GLY A 287 1.20 -41.99 3.87
C GLY A 287 1.61 -41.27 2.58
N ALA A 288 1.19 -41.83 1.44
CA ALA A 288 1.50 -41.26 0.13
C ALA A 288 0.67 -40.00 -0.14
N TRP A 289 1.26 -39.03 -0.84
CA TRP A 289 0.50 -37.94 -1.48
C TRP A 289 -0.18 -38.48 -2.75
N ASP A 290 -1.14 -39.39 -2.55
CA ASP A 290 -1.92 -40.06 -3.59
C ASP A 290 -3.38 -40.18 -3.13
N TYR A 291 -4.28 -39.45 -3.81
CA TYR A 291 -5.68 -39.42 -3.44
C TYR A 291 -6.40 -40.76 -3.64
N ASN A 292 -5.93 -41.64 -4.53
CA ASN A 292 -6.54 -42.96 -4.70
C ASN A 292 -6.24 -43.90 -3.53
N ALA A 293 -5.05 -43.78 -2.93
CA ALA A 293 -4.57 -44.66 -1.87
C ALA A 293 -4.74 -44.06 -0.46
N ASN A 294 -4.84 -42.73 -0.34
CA ASN A 294 -4.75 -42.02 0.93
C ASN A 294 -5.80 -40.90 1.10
N ALA A 295 -6.98 -41.07 0.46
CA ALA A 295 -8.03 -40.06 0.37
C ALA A 295 -8.43 -39.44 1.73
N ASN A 296 -8.62 -40.27 2.77
CA ASN A 296 -9.10 -39.80 4.07
C ASN A 296 -8.07 -38.89 4.75
N VAL A 297 -6.80 -39.31 4.79
CA VAL A 297 -5.74 -38.51 5.42
C VAL A 297 -5.52 -37.18 4.68
N LEU A 298 -5.56 -37.20 3.34
CA LEU A 298 -5.47 -35.97 2.54
C LEU A 298 -6.67 -35.04 2.77
N THR A 299 -7.87 -35.60 2.86
CA THR A 299 -9.09 -34.82 3.13
C THR A 299 -9.03 -34.18 4.51
N ASP A 300 -8.62 -34.91 5.54
CA ASP A 300 -8.45 -34.38 6.90
C ASP A 300 -7.37 -33.28 6.94
N PHE A 301 -6.24 -33.51 6.26
CA PHE A 301 -5.16 -32.52 6.14
C PHE A 301 -5.64 -31.23 5.45
N TRP A 302 -6.39 -31.32 4.35
CA TRP A 302 -6.92 -30.15 3.67
C TRP A 302 -8.04 -29.45 4.44
N THR A 303 -8.86 -30.21 5.18
CA THR A 303 -9.90 -29.64 6.05
C THR A 303 -9.27 -28.68 7.06
N GLY A 304 -8.20 -29.12 7.74
CA GLY A 304 -7.50 -28.26 8.70
C GLY A 304 -6.77 -27.06 8.10
N GLY A 305 -6.62 -26.97 6.77
CA GLY A 305 -6.09 -25.75 6.11
C GLY A 305 -7.17 -24.73 5.77
N MET A 306 -8.43 -25.17 5.69
CA MET A 306 -9.57 -24.32 5.38
C MET A 306 -10.30 -23.81 6.64
N GLU A 307 -10.10 -24.47 7.78
CA GLU A 307 -10.57 -24.06 9.12
C GLU A 307 -9.70 -22.96 9.73
#